data_AF-A0AA37CKW3-F1
#
_entry.id   AF-A0AA37CKW3-F1
#
_cell.length_a   1.000
_cell.length_b   1.000
_cell.length_c   1.000
_cell.angle_alpha   90.00
_cell.angle_beta   90.00
_cell.angle_gamma   90.00
#
_symmetry.space_group_name_H-M   'P 1'
#
loop_
_entity.id
_entity.type
_entity.pdbx_description
1 polymer ?
#
loop_
_entity_poly.entity_id
_entity_poly.type
_entity_poly.pdbx_seq_one_letter_code
_entity_poly.pdbx_strand_id
1 'polypeptide(L)' 'MTAAVERLKQSGYPVLDEDVARLSPLIHEHINMLGRYLFAVPDEVARGELRPLRNPLDEL' A
#
# COMPACT_ATOMS: atom_id res chain seq x y z
N MET A 1 1.00 2.69 4.85
CA MET A 1 1.05 3.69 3.76
C MET A 1 2.33 4.51 3.79
N THR A 2 2.78 4.98 4.96
CA THR A 2 3.99 5.82 5.11
C THR A 2 5.23 5.25 4.42
N ALA A 3 5.56 3.96 4.64
CA ALA A 3 6.73 3.32 4.04
C ALA A 3 6.75 3.36 2.49
N ALA A 4 5.58 3.27 1.85
CA ALA A 4 5.49 3.37 0.39
C ALA A 4 5.73 4.80 -0.10
N VAL A 5 5.19 5.79 0.61
CA VAL A 5 5.38 7.21 0.30
C VAL A 5 6.84 7.62 0.50
N GLU A 6 7.49 7.15 1.56
CA GLU A 6 8.92 7.38 1.80
C GLU A 6 9.80 6.80 0.69
N ARG A 7 9.50 5.58 0.23
CA ARG A 7 10.18 4.96 -0.92
C ARG A 7 10.05 5.82 -2.19
N LEU A 8 8.87 6.35 -2.48
CA LEU A 8 8.63 7.22 -3.63
C LEU A 8 9.42 8.54 -3.52
N LYS A 9 9.45 9.15 -2.34
CA LYS A 9 10.25 10.36 -2.08
C LYS A 9 11.75 10.09 -2.29
N GLN A 10 12.25 8.95 -1.81
CA GLN A 10 13.65 8.53 -1.98
C GLN A 10 14.01 8.24 -3.44
N SER A 11 13.09 7.70 -4.23
CA SER A 11 13.31 7.46 -5.67
C SER A 11 13.21 8.73 -6.53
N GLY A 12 12.97 9.91 -5.91
CA GLY A 12 12.80 11.17 -6.62
C GLY A 12 11.47 11.31 -7.35
N TYR A 13 10.47 10.48 -7.01
CA TYR A 13 9.13 10.60 -7.58
C TYR A 13 8.43 11.82 -6.97
N PRO A 14 7.72 12.64 -7.77
CA PRO A 14 7.00 13.80 -7.26
C PRO A 14 5.83 13.33 -6.38
N VAL A 15 5.97 13.49 -5.07
CA VAL A 15 4.90 13.23 -4.10
C VAL A 15 4.31 14.57 -3.68
N LEU A 16 3.11 14.90 -4.16
CA LEU A 16 2.40 16.12 -3.81
C LEU A 16 1.63 15.94 -2.50
N ASP A 17 1.62 16.97 -1.65
CA ASP A 17 0.92 16.90 -0.36
C ASP A 17 -0.60 16.75 -0.52
N GLU A 18 -1.16 17.25 -1.63
CA GLU A 18 -2.57 17.06 -1.99
C GLU A 18 -2.91 15.59 -2.27
N ASP A 19 -1.99 14.83 -2.85
CA ASP A 19 -2.17 13.40 -3.13
C ASP A 19 -2.02 12.58 -1.85
N VAL A 20 -1.10 12.98 -0.97
CA VAL A 20 -0.92 12.36 0.35
C VAL A 20 -2.19 12.52 1.20
N ALA A 21 -2.85 13.67 1.14
CA ALA A 21 -4.13 13.90 1.81
C ALA A 21 -5.26 13.00 1.28
N ARG A 22 -5.14 12.50 0.04
CA ARG A 22 -6.11 11.60 -0.61
C ARG A 22 -5.81 10.11 -0.45
N LEU A 23 -4.81 9.73 0.35
CA LEU A 23 -4.40 8.33 0.48
C LEU A 23 -5.37 7.44 1.30
N SER A 24 -6.25 8.02 2.12
CA SER A 24 -7.16 7.20 2.93
C SER A 24 -8.14 6.43 2.02
N PRO A 25 -8.25 5.10 2.16
CA PRO A 25 -9.16 4.29 1.35
C PRO A 25 -10.62 4.50 1.75
N LEU A 26 -10.88 5.30 2.79
CA LEU A 26 -12.22 5.62 3.31
C LEU A 26 -12.71 7.02 2.88
N ILE A 27 -12.03 7.66 1.92
CA ILE A 27 -12.37 9.03 1.49
C ILE A 27 -13.63 9.04 0.61
N HIS A 28 -13.96 7.94 -0.06
CA HIS A 28 -15.14 7.84 -0.91
C HIS A 28 -15.82 6.47 -0.82
N GLU A 29 -17.11 6.49 -0.42
CA GLU A 29 -18.04 5.37 -0.21
C GLU A 29 -17.48 4.11 0.50
N HIS A 30 -18.39 3.25 0.97
CA HIS A 30 -18.00 2.03 1.69
C HIS A 30 -17.44 1.00 0.71
N ILE A 31 -16.25 0.45 1.00
CA ILE A 31 -15.74 -0.73 0.29
C ILE A 31 -16.60 -1.93 0.71
N ASN A 32 -17.54 -2.34 -0.14
CA ASN A 32 -18.36 -3.51 0.10
C ASN A 32 -17.52 -4.79 -0.08
N MET A 33 -17.14 -5.41 1.04
CA MET A 33 -16.50 -6.73 1.04
C MET A 33 -17.56 -7.83 1.00
N LEU A 34 -18.04 -8.16 -0.19
CA LEU A 34 -19.01 -9.24 -0.39
C LEU A 34 -18.29 -10.54 -0.79
N GLY A 35 -18.64 -11.65 -0.12
CA GLY A 35 -18.10 -12.98 -0.41
C GLY A 35 -17.05 -13.46 0.59
N ARG A 36 -16.36 -14.56 0.25
CA ARG A 36 -15.28 -15.13 1.07
C ARG A 36 -13.94 -14.72 0.47
N TYR A 37 -13.16 -13.99 1.26
CA TYR A 37 -11.79 -13.63 0.92
C TYR A 37 -10.83 -14.52 1.70
N LEU A 38 -9.90 -15.15 0.99
CA LEU A 38 -8.78 -15.87 1.60
C LEU A 38 -7.54 -14.98 1.50
N PHE A 39 -6.94 -14.66 2.64
CA PHE A 39 -5.66 -13.98 2.69
C PHE A 39 -4.59 -14.99 3.12
N ALA A 40 -3.64 -15.26 2.24
CA ALA A 40 -2.40 -15.93 2.63
C ALA A 40 -1.50 -14.89 3.30
N VAL A 41 -1.28 -15.05 4.60
CA VAL A 41 -0.44 -14.15 5.39
C VAL A 41 0.96 -14.79 5.47
N PRO A 42 2.00 -14.18 4.84
CA PRO A 42 3.37 -14.66 5.00
C PRO A 42 3.82 -14.56 6.46
N ASP A 43 4.76 -15.43 6.87
CA ASP A 43 5.24 -15.49 8.26
C ASP A 43 5.79 -14.15 8.76
N GLU A 44 6.44 -13.37 7.89
CA GLU A 44 6.91 -12.01 8.16
C GLU A 44 5.77 -11.09 8.62
N VAL A 45 4.66 -11.10 7.86
CA VAL A 45 3.48 -10.30 8.17
C VAL A 45 2.78 -10.83 9.42
N ALA A 46 2.78 -12.14 9.63
CA ALA A 46 2.26 -12.76 10.86
C ALA A 46 3.04 -12.36 12.11
N ARG A 47 4.35 -12.04 11.99
CA ARG A 47 5.19 -11.48 13.05
C ARG A 47 5.01 -9.96 13.25
N GLY A 48 4.14 -9.32 12.47
CA GLY A 48 3.89 -7.88 12.53
C GLY A 48 4.81 -7.04 11.64
N GLU A 49 5.60 -7.67 10.77
CA GLU A 49 6.42 -6.96 9.79
C GLU A 49 5.57 -6.47 8.62
N LEU A 50 6.05 -5.45 7.90
CA LEU A 50 5.38 -4.99 6.70
C LEU A 50 5.68 -5.95 5.54
N ARG A 51 4.66 -6.27 4.75
CA ARG A 51 4.88 -6.95 3.46
C ARG A 51 5.86 -6.13 2.62
N PRO A 52 6.83 -6.77 1.94
CA PRO A 52 7.74 -6.08 1.03
C PRO A 52 6.97 -5.24 -0.01
N LEU A 53 7.47 -4.02 -0.27
CA LEU A 53 6.91 -3.18 -1.33
C LEU A 53 7.17 -3.83 -2.68
N ARG A 54 6.13 -3.89 -3.52
CA ARG A 54 6.24 -4.41 -4.88
C ARG A 54 7.10 -3.47 -5.73
N ASN A 55 8.04 -4.02 -6.48
CA ASN A 55 8.78 -3.28 -7.49
C ASN A 55 8.02 -3.36 -8.83
N PRO A 56 7.61 -2.23 -9.43
CA PRO A 56 6.92 -2.24 -10.73
C PRO A 56 7.80 -2.71 -11.89
N LEU A 57 9.13 -2.74 -11.73
CA LEU A 57 10.07 -3.19 -12.76
C LEU A 57 10.34 -4.70 -12.73
N ASP A 58 9.89 -5.42 -11.70
CA ASP A 58 10.10 -6.88 -11.57
C ASP A 58 9.10 -7.70 -12.42
N GLU A 59 8.11 -7.05 -13.05
CA GLU A 59 7.08 -7.70 -13.89
C GLU A 59 7.24 -7.42 -15.41
N LEU A 60 8.42 -6.92 -15.82
CA LEU A 60 8.87 -6.86 -17.23
C LEU A 60 9.80 -8.03 -17.54
#